data_AF-A0A165HZ95-F1
#
_entry.id   AF-A0A165HZ95-F1
#
_cell.length_a   1.000
_cell.length_b   1.000
_cell.length_c   1.000
_cell.angle_alpha   90.00
_cell.angle_beta   90.00
_cell.angle_gamma   90.00
#
_symmetry.space_group_name_H-M   'P 1'
#
loop_
_entity.id
_entity.type
_entity.pdbx_description
1 polymer ?
#
loop_
_entity_poly.entity_id
_entity_poly.type
_entity_poly.pdbx_seq_one_letter_code
_entity_poly.pdbx_strand_id
1 'polypeptide(L)'
;MPSHGSELVCTVDASRFFANGGHHIVFALDCEGGQGSYNPHCGPICRYGKNLWAAARGFIVFGDGVVMAEGWNGTAMPALATIANTSGAVFDPGQHPVFTLRIVAGYRRGALANRMGVEIRAGGSAEGALLFAGGIEGPEWGGDWTGGSKAAMGGIASGFVPPAATGCVEELLPRSAPHAVLVMSRFRLRMRPLNRVPLGP
;
A
#
# COMPACT_ATOMS: atom_id res chain seq x y z
N MET A 1 -25.85 6.69 9.78
CA MET A 1 -24.78 7.66 9.46
C MET A 1 -24.17 7.27 8.12
N PRO A 2 -23.76 8.23 7.26
CA PRO A 2 -23.03 7.91 6.03
C PRO A 2 -21.74 7.14 6.36
N SER A 3 -21.43 6.07 5.62
CA SER A 3 -20.10 5.45 5.68
C SER A 3 -19.08 6.41 5.08
N HIS A 4 -18.23 7.00 5.92
CA HIS A 4 -17.04 7.66 5.42
C HIS A 4 -15.96 6.61 5.09
N GLY A 5 -15.05 6.97 4.20
CA GLY A 5 -13.81 6.23 4.01
C GLY A 5 -12.79 7.06 3.24
N SER A 6 -11.61 6.48 3.11
CA SER A 6 -10.46 7.11 2.47
C SER A 6 -10.29 6.61 1.04
N GLU A 7 -10.05 7.53 0.13
CA GLU A 7 -9.68 7.23 -1.25
C GLU A 7 -8.34 7.88 -1.56
N LEU A 8 -7.36 7.05 -1.94
CA LEU A 8 -6.07 7.47 -2.47
C LEU A 8 -6.05 7.22 -3.97
N VAL A 9 -5.63 8.21 -4.75
CA VAL A 9 -5.32 8.06 -6.17
C VAL A 9 -3.94 8.64 -6.44
N CYS A 10 -3.08 7.91 -7.13
CA CYS A 10 -1.79 8.41 -7.57
C CYS A 10 -1.33 7.71 -8.86
N THR A 11 -0.41 8.36 -9.57
CA THR A 11 0.35 7.72 -10.64
C THR A 11 1.72 7.34 -10.12
N VAL A 12 2.15 6.13 -10.45
CA VAL A 12 3.43 5.55 -10.07
C VAL A 12 4.21 5.25 -11.33
N ASP A 13 5.46 5.72 -11.36
CA ASP A 13 6.45 5.36 -12.36
C ASP A 13 7.55 4.54 -11.69
N ALA A 14 7.50 3.24 -11.97
CA ALA A 14 8.39 2.20 -11.50
C ALA A 14 9.39 1.74 -12.58
N SER A 15 9.53 2.49 -13.69
CA SER A 15 10.42 2.18 -14.83
C SER A 15 11.88 1.92 -14.42
N ARG A 16 12.31 2.56 -13.34
CA ARG A 16 13.66 2.42 -12.77
C ARG A 16 13.67 1.72 -11.42
N PHE A 17 12.54 1.25 -10.91
CA PHE A 17 12.47 0.69 -9.56
C PHE A 17 12.81 -0.80 -9.57
N PHE A 18 11.92 -1.64 -10.09
CA PHE A 18 12.07 -3.09 -10.05
C PHE A 18 13.31 -3.56 -10.83
N ALA A 19 13.55 -2.99 -12.00
CA ALA A 19 14.71 -3.31 -12.85
C ALA A 19 16.07 -2.97 -12.19
N ASN A 20 16.10 -2.09 -11.19
CA ASN A 20 17.34 -1.68 -10.50
C ASN A 20 17.38 -2.16 -9.05
N GLY A 21 16.71 -3.27 -8.73
CA GLY A 21 16.76 -3.90 -7.42
C GLY A 21 15.72 -3.39 -6.43
N GLY A 22 14.61 -2.82 -6.89
CA GLY A 22 13.40 -2.68 -6.09
C GLY A 22 12.69 -4.03 -5.93
N HIS A 23 12.21 -4.36 -4.73
CA HIS A 23 11.45 -5.57 -4.44
C HIS A 23 9.95 -5.33 -4.54
N HIS A 24 9.46 -4.36 -3.77
CA HIS A 24 8.04 -4.08 -3.62
C HIS A 24 7.80 -2.63 -3.24
N ILE A 25 6.58 -2.17 -3.51
CA ILE A 25 6.10 -0.82 -3.25
C ILE A 25 4.98 -0.92 -2.21
N VAL A 26 5.08 -0.12 -1.17
CA VAL A 26 4.09 -0.04 -0.09
C VAL A 26 3.25 1.22 -0.27
N PHE A 27 1.94 1.09 -0.17
CA PHE A 27 0.98 2.19 -0.08
C PHE A 27 0.22 2.08 1.23
N ALA A 28 0.42 3.05 2.12
CA ALA A 28 -0.21 3.11 3.42
C ALA A 28 -1.24 4.25 3.47
N LEU A 29 -2.40 3.97 4.05
CA LEU A 29 -3.48 4.92 4.31
C LEU A 29 -3.70 5.06 5.81
N ASP A 30 -4.30 6.20 6.15
CA ASP A 30 -4.56 6.76 7.47
C ASP A 30 -3.47 6.42 8.51
N CYS A 31 -2.23 6.75 8.14
CA CYS A 31 -1.06 6.46 8.94
C CYS A 31 -1.10 7.19 10.30
N GLU A 32 -0.87 6.45 11.38
CA GLU A 32 -0.85 6.95 12.77
C GLU A 32 0.42 6.52 13.52
N GLY A 33 0.71 7.23 14.62
CA GLY A 33 1.94 7.08 15.37
C GLY A 33 3.15 7.77 14.73
N GLY A 34 4.33 7.57 15.31
CA GLY A 34 5.59 8.19 14.91
C GLY A 34 6.77 7.57 15.66
N GLN A 35 7.96 8.14 15.48
CA GLN A 35 9.20 7.65 16.08
C GLN A 35 9.10 7.53 17.62
N GLY A 36 9.37 6.33 18.14
CA GLY A 36 9.45 5.99 19.56
C GLY A 36 10.12 4.62 19.71
N SER A 37 10.40 4.19 20.95
CA SER A 37 10.97 2.85 21.26
C SER A 37 10.05 1.68 20.90
N TYR A 38 8.84 1.97 20.43
CA TYR A 38 7.99 1.05 19.73
C TYR A 38 8.60 0.75 18.35
N ASN A 39 9.19 -0.43 18.21
CA ASN A 39 9.42 -1.12 16.93
C ASN A 39 8.25 -2.08 16.70
N PRO A 40 7.06 -1.57 16.29
CA PRO A 40 5.90 -2.42 16.07
C PRO A 40 6.07 -3.27 14.82
N HIS A 41 6.74 -2.71 13.83
CA HIS A 41 7.15 -3.39 12.64
C HIS A 41 8.43 -4.12 12.97
N CYS A 42 8.71 -5.17 12.23
CA CYS A 42 9.99 -5.82 12.32
C CYS A 42 11.07 -5.02 11.54
N GLY A 43 11.20 -3.76 11.97
CA GLY A 43 11.90 -2.69 11.29
C GLY A 43 10.98 -1.53 10.90
N PRO A 44 11.33 -0.28 11.23
CA PRO A 44 10.51 0.87 10.83
C PRO A 44 10.56 1.20 9.34
N ILE A 45 9.41 1.42 8.69
CA ILE A 45 9.42 2.13 7.40
C ILE A 45 9.95 3.55 7.66
N CYS A 46 11.24 3.75 7.37
CA CYS A 46 12.04 4.86 7.83
C CYS A 46 12.42 5.77 6.67
N ARG A 47 12.36 7.09 6.87
CA ARG A 47 13.01 8.07 5.99
C ARG A 47 14.01 8.89 6.80
N TYR A 48 15.28 8.88 6.39
CA TYR A 48 16.38 9.52 7.13
C TYR A 48 16.45 9.09 8.61
N GLY A 49 16.25 7.80 8.90
CA GLY A 49 16.33 7.24 10.26
C GLY A 49 15.15 7.60 11.17
N LYS A 50 14.01 8.06 10.61
CA LYS A 50 12.78 8.35 11.36
C LYS A 50 11.63 7.45 10.91
N ASN A 51 11.00 6.76 11.86
CA ASN A 51 9.80 5.94 11.62
C ASN A 51 8.69 6.82 11.06
N LEU A 52 8.16 6.45 9.91
CA LEU A 52 7.12 7.23 9.24
C LEU A 52 5.72 7.00 9.85
N TRP A 53 5.43 5.79 10.35
CA TRP A 53 4.19 5.45 11.08
C TRP A 53 4.32 4.15 11.90
N ALA A 54 3.44 3.97 12.89
CA ALA A 54 3.33 2.76 13.72
C ALA A 54 2.09 1.92 13.37
N ALA A 55 1.00 2.58 13.00
CA ALA A 55 -0.23 1.94 12.53
C ALA A 55 -0.64 2.51 11.19
N ALA A 56 -1.17 1.66 10.31
CA ALA A 56 -1.63 1.99 8.98
C ALA A 56 -2.46 0.82 8.42
N ARG A 57 -2.99 0.98 7.21
CA ARG A 57 -3.48 -0.12 6.36
C ARG A 57 -3.27 0.21 4.91
N GLY A 58 -3.22 -0.79 4.05
CA GLY A 58 -3.11 -0.53 2.62
C GLY A 58 -2.61 -1.73 1.87
N PHE A 59 -1.80 -1.48 0.85
CA PHE A 59 -1.45 -2.48 -0.14
C PHE A 59 0.05 -2.50 -0.44
N ILE A 60 0.56 -3.68 -0.76
CA ILE A 60 1.90 -3.93 -1.26
C ILE A 60 1.79 -4.38 -2.71
N VAL A 61 2.62 -3.81 -3.58
CA VAL A 61 2.73 -4.19 -4.99
C VAL A 61 4.14 -4.75 -5.24
N PHE A 62 4.23 -5.99 -5.69
CA PHE A 62 5.48 -6.68 -6.00
C PHE A 62 5.84 -6.55 -7.49
N GLY A 63 7.12 -6.74 -7.81
CA GLY A 63 7.64 -6.63 -9.17
C GLY A 63 7.11 -7.68 -10.15
N ASP A 64 6.52 -8.77 -9.66
CA ASP A 64 5.86 -9.83 -10.42
C ASP A 64 4.36 -9.58 -10.64
N GLY A 65 3.84 -8.45 -10.16
CA GLY A 65 2.43 -8.08 -10.28
C GLY A 65 1.54 -8.61 -9.15
N VAL A 66 2.09 -9.36 -8.19
CA VAL A 66 1.35 -9.75 -6.98
C VAL A 66 0.99 -8.49 -6.18
N VAL A 67 -0.25 -8.45 -5.70
CA VAL A 67 -0.75 -7.40 -4.81
C VAL A 67 -1.21 -8.03 -3.50
N MET A 68 -0.77 -7.48 -2.38
CA MET A 68 -1.16 -7.92 -1.04
C MET A 68 -1.80 -6.76 -0.28
N ALA A 69 -2.75 -7.06 0.60
CA ALA A 69 -3.19 -6.15 1.64
C ALA A 69 -2.34 -6.34 2.89
N GLU A 70 -1.97 -5.23 3.53
CA GLU A 70 -1.25 -5.23 4.81
C GLU A 70 -1.94 -4.30 5.81
N GLY A 71 -2.16 -4.82 7.03
CA GLY A 71 -2.70 -4.12 8.18
C GLY A 71 -1.61 -3.95 9.22
N TRP A 72 -1.12 -2.71 9.37
CA TRP A 72 -0.11 -2.34 10.34
C TRP A 72 -0.79 -1.93 11.65
N ASN A 73 -0.63 -2.73 12.70
CA ASN A 73 -1.41 -2.59 13.94
C ASN A 73 -0.55 -2.29 15.18
N GLY A 74 0.72 -1.93 15.01
CA GLY A 74 1.59 -1.69 16.16
C GLY A 74 2.24 -2.97 16.73
N THR A 75 2.13 -4.12 16.07
CA THR A 75 2.64 -5.41 16.56
C THR A 75 3.49 -6.14 15.51
N ALA A 76 4.34 -7.07 15.97
CA ALA A 76 5.27 -7.83 15.13
C ALA A 76 4.60 -8.72 14.07
N MET A 77 3.28 -8.90 14.12
CA MET A 77 2.50 -9.67 13.16
C MET A 77 1.47 -8.76 12.47
N PRO A 78 1.84 -8.13 11.33
CA PRO A 78 0.87 -7.43 10.51
C PRO A 78 -0.15 -8.43 9.96
N ALA A 79 -1.40 -7.99 9.78
CA ALA A 79 -2.35 -8.76 8.99
C ALA A 79 -1.90 -8.70 7.53
N LEU A 80 -1.61 -9.84 6.91
CA LEU A 80 -1.12 -9.91 5.54
C LEU A 80 -1.95 -10.90 4.73
N ALA A 81 -2.44 -10.47 3.56
CA ALA A 81 -3.27 -11.30 2.72
C ALA A 81 -3.06 -10.98 1.24
N THR A 82 -2.94 -12.01 0.40
CA THR A 82 -2.87 -11.84 -1.06
C THR A 82 -4.23 -11.42 -1.61
N ILE A 83 -4.24 -10.44 -2.50
CA ILE A 83 -5.45 -9.98 -3.18
C ILE A 83 -5.57 -10.67 -4.53
N ALA A 84 -6.70 -11.35 -4.75
CA ALA A 84 -7.00 -11.94 -6.04
C ALA A 84 -7.31 -10.84 -7.07
N ASN A 85 -6.75 -10.95 -8.27
CA ASN A 85 -7.08 -10.06 -9.38
C ASN A 85 -8.39 -10.49 -10.04
N THR A 86 -9.41 -9.64 -9.99
CA THR A 86 -10.73 -9.87 -10.58
C THR A 86 -10.94 -9.15 -11.92
N SER A 87 -9.94 -8.41 -12.41
CA SER A 87 -10.06 -7.65 -13.66
C SER A 87 -10.06 -8.52 -14.94
N GLY A 88 -9.56 -9.75 -14.85
CA GLY A 88 -9.33 -10.62 -16.02
C GLY A 88 -8.10 -10.23 -16.87
N ALA A 89 -7.47 -9.09 -16.59
CA ALA A 89 -6.19 -8.69 -17.17
C ALA A 89 -5.02 -9.10 -16.26
N VAL A 90 -3.79 -9.06 -16.78
CA VAL A 90 -2.57 -9.29 -16.00
C VAL A 90 -1.89 -7.95 -15.75
N PHE A 91 -1.72 -7.61 -14.48
CA PHE A 91 -0.82 -6.54 -14.09
C PHE A 91 0.60 -7.10 -13.97
N ASP A 92 1.50 -6.53 -14.76
CA ASP A 92 2.93 -6.83 -14.76
C ASP A 92 3.69 -5.50 -14.78
N PRO A 93 4.38 -5.12 -13.68
CA PRO A 93 5.17 -3.89 -13.62
C PRO A 93 6.33 -3.81 -14.62
N GLY A 94 6.83 -4.95 -15.13
CA GLY A 94 7.85 -5.00 -16.17
C GLY A 94 7.32 -4.56 -17.54
N GLN A 95 6.06 -4.89 -17.85
CA GLN A 95 5.38 -4.47 -19.07
C GLN A 95 4.64 -3.13 -18.91
N HIS A 96 4.21 -2.82 -17.69
CA HIS A 96 3.44 -1.63 -17.33
C HIS A 96 4.15 -0.83 -16.24
N PRO A 97 5.35 -0.28 -16.52
CA PRO A 97 6.15 0.41 -15.50
C PRO A 97 5.52 1.71 -15.01
N VAL A 98 4.62 2.31 -15.78
CA VAL A 98 3.84 3.48 -15.37
C VAL A 98 2.38 3.08 -15.22
N PHE A 99 1.82 3.25 -14.03
CA PHE A 99 0.46 2.87 -13.72
C PHE A 99 -0.22 3.85 -12.76
N THR A 100 -1.56 3.89 -12.82
CA THR A 100 -2.39 4.67 -11.90
C THR A 100 -3.02 3.72 -10.90
N LEU A 101 -2.77 4.00 -9.62
CA LEU A 101 -3.26 3.23 -8.49
C LEU A 101 -4.38 4.01 -7.81
N ARG A 102 -5.48 3.33 -7.56
CA ARG A 102 -6.59 3.81 -6.74
C ARG A 102 -6.82 2.84 -5.60
N ILE A 103 -6.74 3.33 -4.37
CA ILE A 103 -7.09 2.58 -3.16
C ILE A 103 -8.32 3.21 -2.53
N VAL A 104 -9.26 2.36 -2.10
CA VAL A 104 -10.41 2.75 -1.31
C VAL A 104 -10.44 1.93 -0.03
N ALA A 105 -10.59 2.57 1.11
CA ALA A 105 -10.66 1.92 2.42
C ALA A 105 -11.88 2.42 3.21
N GLY A 106 -12.76 1.51 3.63
CA GLY A 106 -13.92 1.80 4.47
C GLY A 106 -13.60 1.70 5.96
N TYR A 107 -14.29 2.47 6.79
CA TYR A 107 -14.18 2.41 8.26
C TYR A 107 -15.09 1.33 8.87
N ARG A 108 -15.06 1.07 10.18
CA ARG A 108 -15.83 -0.03 10.82
C ARG A 108 -17.37 0.01 10.67
N ARG A 109 -17.95 1.04 10.04
CA ARG A 109 -19.41 1.23 9.93
C ARG A 109 -19.85 1.56 8.51
N GLY A 110 -21.06 1.10 8.17
CA GLY A 110 -21.77 1.36 6.91
C GLY A 110 -21.43 0.37 5.79
N ALA A 111 -21.75 0.71 4.54
CA ALA A 111 -21.82 -0.27 3.44
C ALA A 111 -20.46 -0.87 3.04
N LEU A 112 -19.36 -0.16 3.31
CA LEU A 112 -18.00 -0.64 3.07
C LEU A 112 -17.28 -0.97 4.38
N ALA A 113 -18.04 -1.35 5.41
CA ALA A 113 -17.47 -1.65 6.70
C ALA A 113 -16.41 -2.75 6.61
N ASN A 114 -15.22 -2.48 7.14
CA ASN A 114 -14.15 -3.47 7.19
C ASN A 114 -13.67 -3.96 5.81
N ARG A 115 -13.65 -3.06 4.82
CA ARG A 115 -13.24 -3.37 3.45
C ARG A 115 -12.13 -2.46 2.96
N MET A 116 -11.22 -3.02 2.16
CA MET A 116 -10.32 -2.25 1.31
C MET A 116 -10.38 -2.79 -0.11
N GLY A 117 -10.16 -1.91 -1.08
CA GLY A 117 -10.05 -2.28 -2.49
C GLY A 117 -8.98 -1.48 -3.21
N VAL A 118 -8.46 -2.08 -4.26
CA VAL A 118 -7.41 -1.52 -5.09
C VAL A 118 -7.73 -1.73 -6.57
N GLU A 119 -7.51 -0.70 -7.36
CA GLU A 119 -7.47 -0.76 -8.82
C GLU A 119 -6.10 -0.29 -9.30
N ILE A 120 -5.55 -0.99 -10.28
CA ILE A 120 -4.34 -0.59 -11.00
C ILE A 120 -4.68 -0.50 -12.48
N ARG A 121 -4.37 0.66 -13.07
CA ARG A 121 -4.65 0.98 -14.47
C ARG A 121 -3.38 1.34 -15.21
N ALA A 122 -3.29 0.97 -16.48
CA ALA A 122 -2.16 1.30 -17.33
C ALA A 122 -1.98 2.83 -17.47
N GLY A 123 -0.74 3.30 -17.37
CA GLY A 123 -0.37 4.69 -17.60
C GLY A 123 -0.77 5.66 -16.48
N GLY A 124 -0.68 6.96 -16.78
CA GLY A 124 -0.85 8.03 -15.80
C GLY A 124 -2.28 8.56 -15.60
N SER A 125 -3.30 7.83 -16.04
CA SER A 125 -4.71 8.24 -15.93
C SER A 125 -5.58 7.18 -15.27
N ALA A 126 -6.60 7.64 -14.53
CA ALA A 126 -7.68 6.78 -14.02
C ALA A 126 -8.59 6.22 -15.13
N GLU A 127 -8.45 6.72 -16.36
CA GLU A 127 -9.14 6.22 -17.56
C GLU A 127 -8.32 5.15 -18.30
N GLY A 128 -7.12 4.84 -17.82
CA GLY A 128 -6.29 3.77 -18.39
C GLY A 128 -6.96 2.41 -18.32
N ALA A 129 -6.49 1.50 -19.18
CA ALA A 129 -6.93 0.10 -19.19
C ALA A 129 -6.76 -0.52 -17.80
N LEU A 130 -7.78 -1.20 -17.30
CA LEU A 130 -7.73 -1.88 -16.00
C LEU A 130 -6.83 -3.10 -16.10
N LEU A 131 -5.79 -3.15 -15.28
CA LEU A 131 -4.81 -4.23 -15.23
C LEU A 131 -4.97 -5.11 -13.98
N PHE A 132 -5.45 -4.48 -12.90
CA PHE A 132 -5.74 -5.15 -11.63
C PHE A 132 -6.98 -4.52 -11.00
N ALA A 133 -7.86 -5.36 -10.48
CA ALA A 133 -8.88 -4.96 -9.52
C ALA A 133 -9.00 -6.04 -8.47
N GLY A 134 -9.22 -5.67 -7.21
CA GLY A 134 -9.46 -6.63 -6.15
C GLY A 134 -9.71 -5.94 -4.83
N GLY A 135 -10.12 -6.72 -3.84
CA GLY A 135 -10.37 -6.21 -2.50
C GLY A 135 -10.28 -7.28 -1.44
N ILE A 136 -10.41 -6.83 -0.20
CA ILE A 136 -10.41 -7.68 0.97
C ILE A 136 -11.41 -7.17 2.00
N GLU A 137 -12.01 -8.10 2.74
CA GLU A 137 -13.00 -7.86 3.77
C GLU A 137 -12.62 -8.58 5.06
N GLY A 138 -12.95 -8.01 6.21
CA GLY A 138 -12.63 -8.59 7.51
C GLY A 138 -12.30 -7.52 8.56
N PRO A 139 -12.62 -7.75 9.84
CA PRO A 139 -12.49 -6.75 10.92
C PRO A 139 -11.07 -6.15 11.05
N GLU A 140 -10.05 -6.86 10.58
CA GLU A 140 -8.65 -6.43 10.52
C GLU A 140 -8.37 -5.34 9.48
N TRP A 141 -9.23 -5.18 8.46
CA TRP A 141 -9.08 -4.20 7.38
C TRP A 141 -9.89 -2.91 7.63
N GLY A 142 -10.73 -2.91 8.66
CA GLY A 142 -11.50 -1.76 9.13
C GLY A 142 -10.91 -1.09 10.37
N GLY A 143 -10.83 0.24 10.36
CA GLY A 143 -10.42 1.04 11.53
C GLY A 143 -11.55 1.87 12.11
N ASP A 144 -11.50 2.12 13.43
CA ASP A 144 -12.26 3.19 14.10
C ASP A 144 -11.60 4.57 13.92
N TRP A 145 -10.78 4.69 12.88
CA TRP A 145 -10.02 5.88 12.59
C TRP A 145 -10.93 7.08 12.42
N THR A 146 -10.61 8.15 13.14
CA THR A 146 -11.38 9.40 13.14
C THR A 146 -11.13 10.25 11.89
N GLY A 147 -10.55 9.64 10.85
CA GLY A 147 -10.33 10.29 9.57
C GLY A 147 -8.93 10.84 9.35
N GLY A 148 -7.91 10.08 9.75
CA GLY A 148 -6.50 10.43 9.53
C GLY A 148 -6.22 10.80 8.07
N SER A 149 -5.99 12.09 7.82
CA SER A 149 -5.58 12.72 6.55
C SER A 149 -4.28 12.25 5.92
N LYS A 150 -3.73 11.07 6.26
CA LYS A 150 -2.34 10.73 5.98
C LYS A 150 -2.25 9.49 5.12
N ALA A 151 -1.50 9.60 4.03
CA ALA A 151 -1.06 8.44 3.27
C ALA A 151 0.44 8.53 3.06
N ALA A 152 1.07 7.37 2.93
CA ALA A 152 2.49 7.26 2.68
C ALA A 152 2.75 6.21 1.59
N MET A 153 3.89 6.38 0.92
CA MET A 153 4.38 5.47 -0.08
C MET A 153 5.84 5.16 0.20
N GLY A 154 6.22 3.89 0.13
CA GLY A 154 7.59 3.43 0.35
C GLY A 154 8.02 2.47 -0.75
N GLY A 155 9.27 2.58 -1.20
CA GLY A 155 9.91 1.58 -2.06
C GLY A 155 10.91 0.77 -1.25
N ILE A 156 10.79 -0.55 -1.26
CA ILE A 156 11.68 -1.47 -0.54
C ILE A 156 12.60 -2.17 -1.54
N ALA A 157 13.91 -2.19 -1.26
CA ALA A 157 14.92 -2.81 -2.12
C ALA A 157 14.92 -4.35 -1.99
N SER A 158 15.37 -5.07 -3.04
CA SER A 158 15.48 -6.53 -3.12
C SER A 158 16.50 -7.14 -2.16
N GLY A 159 17.39 -6.32 -1.61
CA GLY A 159 18.27 -6.69 -0.51
C GLY A 159 17.57 -6.88 0.84
N PHE A 160 16.27 -6.56 0.92
CA PHE A 160 15.44 -6.69 2.13
C PHE A 160 15.47 -8.12 2.67
N VAL A 161 15.89 -8.26 3.93
CA VAL A 161 15.83 -9.53 4.65
C VAL A 161 14.58 -9.48 5.53
N PRO A 162 13.66 -10.46 5.41
CA PRO A 162 12.45 -10.42 6.18
C PRO A 162 12.76 -10.57 7.68
N PRO A 163 11.96 -9.92 8.52
CA PRO A 163 11.98 -9.96 9.98
C PRO A 163 12.29 -11.28 10.67
N ALA A 164 11.67 -12.35 10.16
CA ALA A 164 11.78 -13.69 10.73
C ALA A 164 13.22 -14.24 10.65
N ALA A 165 14.04 -13.69 9.75
CA ALA A 165 15.42 -14.12 9.54
C ALA A 165 16.47 -13.28 10.31
N THR A 166 16.12 -12.11 10.85
CA THR A 166 17.06 -11.19 11.55
C THR A 166 16.70 -10.89 13.01
N GLY A 167 15.62 -11.47 13.55
CA GLY A 167 15.23 -11.22 14.93
C GLY A 167 14.67 -9.81 15.16
N CYS A 168 13.89 -9.29 14.21
CA CYS A 168 13.17 -8.01 14.30
C CYS A 168 14.04 -6.75 14.32
N VAL A 169 15.24 -6.80 13.72
CA VAL A 169 16.06 -5.61 13.47
C VAL A 169 16.15 -5.38 11.96
N GLU A 170 15.74 -4.18 11.55
CA GLU A 170 16.01 -3.66 10.21
C GLU A 170 17.50 -3.35 10.11
N GLU A 171 18.24 -4.15 9.34
CA GLU A 171 19.63 -3.86 9.07
C GLU A 171 19.77 -3.22 7.69
N LEU A 172 20.32 -2.00 7.67
CA LEU A 172 20.97 -1.42 6.49
C LEU A 172 22.24 -2.24 6.19
N LEU A 173 22.06 -3.48 5.76
CA LEU A 173 23.12 -4.24 5.11
C LEU A 173 23.52 -3.49 3.82
N PRO A 174 24.75 -3.66 3.31
CA PRO A 174 25.26 -2.98 2.10
C PRO A 174 24.56 -3.38 0.78
N ARG A 175 23.27 -3.75 0.85
CA ARG A 175 22.39 -4.13 -0.26
C ARG A 175 21.42 -3.00 -0.61
N SER A 176 21.89 -1.76 -0.52
CA SER A 176 21.17 -0.61 -1.04
C SER A 176 20.93 -0.79 -2.54
N ALA A 177 19.74 -0.41 -3.02
CA ALA A 177 19.45 -0.28 -4.44
C ALA A 177 19.47 1.22 -4.82
N PRO A 178 20.65 1.87 -4.87
CA PRO A 178 20.75 3.33 -5.04
C PRO A 178 20.22 3.82 -6.39
N HIS A 179 20.11 2.91 -7.35
CA HIS A 179 19.57 3.18 -8.69
C HIS A 179 18.09 2.81 -8.82
N ALA A 180 17.49 2.18 -7.81
CA ALA A 180 16.05 1.96 -7.75
C ALA A 180 15.36 3.28 -7.46
N VAL A 181 14.74 3.86 -8.48
CA VAL A 181 14.02 5.12 -8.39
C VAL A 181 12.55 4.88 -8.66
N LEU A 182 11.71 5.42 -7.77
CA LEU A 182 10.27 5.34 -7.83
C LEU A 182 9.69 6.75 -7.78
N VAL A 183 8.87 7.11 -8.75
CA VAL A 183 8.26 8.44 -8.82
C VAL A 183 6.76 8.34 -8.59
N MET A 184 6.26 9.17 -7.67
CA MET A 184 4.84 9.36 -7.44
C MET A 184 4.42 10.73 -7.96
N SER A 185 3.32 10.77 -8.69
CA SER A 185 2.73 12.02 -9.17
C SER A 185 1.21 11.96 -9.10
N ARG A 186 0.55 13.11 -9.34
CA ARG A 186 -0.92 13.23 -9.39
C ARG A 186 -1.62 12.69 -8.13
N PHE A 187 -0.93 12.77 -6.98
CA PHE A 187 -1.42 12.29 -5.70
C PHE A 187 -2.67 13.06 -5.26
N ARG A 188 -3.71 12.32 -4.87
CA ARG A 188 -4.96 12.83 -4.31
C ARG A 188 -5.41 11.90 -3.19
N LEU A 189 -5.53 12.43 -1.98
CA LEU A 189 -6.15 11.75 -0.85
C LEU A 189 -7.47 12.45 -0.51
N ARG A 190 -8.55 11.70 -0.39
CA ARG A 190 -9.89 12.23 -0.11
C ARG A 190 -10.58 11.42 0.97
N MET A 191 -11.16 12.11 1.93
CA MET A 191 -12.19 11.55 2.79
C MET A 191 -13.55 11.89 2.23
N ARG A 192 -14.39 10.88 1.97
CA ARG A 192 -15.74 11.12 1.44
C ARG A 192 -16.74 10.07 1.90
N PRO A 193 -18.04 10.37 1.88
CA PRO A 193 -19.06 9.34 1.95
C PRO A 193 -18.87 8.33 0.81
N LEU A 194 -18.59 7.08 1.16
CA LEU A 194 -18.47 5.98 0.22
C LEU A 194 -19.80 5.24 0.18
N ASN A 195 -20.76 5.79 -0.58
CA ASN A 195 -22.07 5.16 -0.76
C ASN A 195 -22.15 4.36 -2.09
N ARG A 196 -21.15 4.50 -2.98
CA ARG A 196 -21.20 4.00 -4.37
C ARG A 196 -19.81 3.80 -5.02
N VAL A 197 -18.86 3.14 -4.37
CA VAL A 197 -17.69 2.67 -5.13
C VAL A 197 -17.98 1.24 -5.57
N PRO A 198 -18.26 0.97 -6.86
CA PRO A 198 -18.08 -0.37 -7.37
C PRO A 198 -16.57 -0.56 -7.38
N LEU A 199 -16.05 -1.14 -6.30
CA LEU A 199 -14.91 -2.02 -6.44
C LEU A 199 -15.48 -3.18 -7.27
N GLY A 200 -14.78 -3.60 -8.32
CA GLY A 200 -15.25 -4.66 -9.21
C GLY A 200 -15.69 -5.91 -8.42
N PRO A 201 -16.43 -6.83 -9.06
CA PRO A 201 -16.88 -8.06 -8.42
C PRO A 201 -15.72 -8.80 -7.74
#